data_AF-A0A2V9P071-F1
#
_entry.id   AF-A0A2V9P071-F1
#
_cell.length_a   1.000
_cell.length_b   1.000
_cell.length_c   1.000
_cell.angle_alpha   90.00
_cell.angle_beta   90.00
_cell.angle_gamma   90.00
#
_symmetry.space_group_name_H-M   'P 1'
#
loop_
_entity.id
_entity.type
_entity.pdbx_description
1 polymer ?
#
loop_
_entity_poly.entity_id
_entity_poly.type
_entity_poly.pdbx_seq_one_letter_code
_entity_poly.pdbx_strand_id
1 'polypeptide(L)'
;VFDRAKLDWFNTEYIRAYPAERLLPLIEQEWKKAGIEVTGASEPAIEQGRPDRAGTSPGGAEYVSPERKSWDGQQDDWSRVGTVQASARAWLLSTIDMLKPRARSLKDFAGSFRAFFTDEFDPDPAAVEKFLKDDNVRKLLVELGERYAQASDFTEADAEKILRDFAAQKGIKAGVLINGARVALTGQGVAPSLFAVMKILGKDRTTDRLKAAATLAAGVTVIPN
;
A
#
# COMPACT_ATOMS: atom_id res chain seq x y z
N VAL A 1 -39.53 5.39 -7.15
CA VAL A 1 -38.75 5.80 -5.95
C VAL A 1 -37.31 5.35 -6.15
N PHE A 2 -36.34 6.20 -5.82
CA PHE A 2 -34.91 5.84 -5.92
C PHE A 2 -34.50 4.94 -4.74
N ASP A 3 -33.84 3.82 -5.03
CA ASP A 3 -33.40 2.84 -4.02
C ASP A 3 -31.88 2.90 -3.84
N ARG A 4 -31.43 3.41 -2.69
CA ARG A 4 -30.02 3.54 -2.35
C ARG A 4 -29.35 2.19 -2.07
N ALA A 5 -30.05 1.25 -1.44
CA ALA A 5 -29.48 -0.06 -1.14
C ALA A 5 -29.21 -0.85 -2.43
N LYS A 6 -30.11 -0.72 -3.41
CA LYS A 6 -29.91 -1.29 -4.74
C LYS A 6 -28.73 -0.65 -5.48
N LEU A 7 -28.56 0.68 -5.39
CA LEU A 7 -27.40 1.37 -5.94
C LEU A 7 -26.10 0.85 -5.33
N ASP A 8 -26.02 0.77 -3.99
CA ASP A 8 -24.83 0.33 -3.28
C ASP A 8 -24.45 -1.12 -3.64
N TRP A 9 -25.47 -1.97 -3.82
CA TRP A 9 -25.28 -3.34 -4.29
C TRP A 9 -24.69 -3.36 -5.72
N PHE A 10 -25.28 -2.62 -6.66
CA PHE A 10 -24.72 -2.54 -8.02
C PHE A 10 -23.30 -2.01 -8.01
N ASN A 11 -23.02 -0.97 -7.23
CA ASN A 11 -21.68 -0.38 -7.14
C ASN A 11 -20.65 -1.41 -6.64
N THR A 12 -21.01 -2.20 -5.63
CA THR A 12 -20.18 -3.30 -5.11
C THR A 12 -19.89 -4.33 -6.20
N GLU A 13 -20.91 -4.75 -6.96
CA GLU A 13 -20.74 -5.73 -8.04
C GLU A 13 -19.86 -5.19 -9.19
N TYR A 14 -20.03 -3.92 -9.58
CA TYR A 14 -19.18 -3.28 -10.59
C TYR A 14 -17.72 -3.17 -10.13
N ILE A 15 -17.49 -2.72 -8.90
CA ILE A 15 -16.13 -2.62 -8.34
C ILE A 15 -15.48 -4.01 -8.30
N ARG A 16 -16.21 -5.04 -7.86
CA ARG A 16 -15.67 -6.41 -7.79
C ARG A 16 -15.31 -6.97 -9.16
N ALA A 17 -16.15 -6.75 -10.18
CA ALA A 17 -15.96 -7.30 -11.51
C ALA A 17 -14.91 -6.54 -12.33
N TYR A 18 -14.66 -5.26 -12.04
CA TYR A 18 -13.74 -4.45 -12.83
C TYR A 18 -12.26 -4.84 -12.60
N PRO A 19 -11.43 -4.83 -13.66
CA PRO A 19 -9.98 -4.95 -13.52
C PRO A 19 -9.39 -3.81 -12.69
N ALA A 20 -8.40 -4.11 -11.85
CA ALA A 20 -7.75 -3.11 -10.99
C ALA A 20 -7.16 -1.94 -11.80
N GLU A 21 -6.67 -2.19 -13.02
CA GLU A 21 -6.11 -1.19 -13.93
C GLU A 21 -7.15 -0.15 -14.35
N ARG A 22 -8.42 -0.54 -14.40
CA ARG A 22 -9.53 0.34 -14.78
C ARG A 22 -10.07 1.09 -13.56
N LEU A 23 -9.92 0.53 -12.37
CA LEU A 23 -10.30 1.17 -11.12
C LEU A 23 -9.26 2.19 -10.64
N LEU A 24 -7.97 1.92 -10.88
CA LEU A 24 -6.86 2.73 -10.36
C LEU A 24 -7.02 4.23 -10.67
N PRO A 25 -7.30 4.69 -11.91
CA PRO A 25 -7.46 6.12 -12.18
C PRO A 25 -8.65 6.77 -11.46
N LEU A 26 -9.66 5.99 -11.09
CA LEU A 26 -10.82 6.48 -10.34
C LEU A 26 -10.50 6.53 -8.83
N ILE A 27 -9.75 5.56 -8.34
CA ILE A 27 -9.25 5.52 -6.96
C ILE A 27 -8.26 6.66 -6.71
N GLU A 28 -7.37 6.95 -7.67
CA GLU A 28 -6.44 8.08 -7.61
C GLU A 28 -7.16 9.43 -7.44
N GLN A 29 -8.35 9.58 -8.02
CA GLN A 29 -9.17 10.78 -7.80
C GLN A 29 -9.67 10.87 -6.35
N GLU A 30 -10.03 9.74 -5.72
CA GLU A 30 -10.43 9.72 -4.32
C GLU A 30 -9.24 10.00 -3.40
N TRP A 31 -8.04 9.47 -3.71
CA TRP A 31 -6.80 9.82 -3.01
C TRP A 31 -6.48 11.31 -3.10
N LYS A 32 -6.57 11.90 -4.30
CA LYS A 32 -6.35 13.35 -4.51
C LYS A 32 -7.33 14.19 -3.71
N LYS A 33 -8.61 13.82 -3.67
CA LYS A 33 -9.63 14.51 -2.85
C LYS A 33 -9.35 14.41 -1.35
N ALA A 34 -8.78 13.29 -0.91
CA ALA A 34 -8.46 13.02 0.49
C ALA A 34 -7.04 13.41 0.91
N GLY A 35 -6.26 14.05 0.02
CA GLY A 35 -4.88 14.44 0.27
C GLY A 35 -3.95 13.27 0.61
N ILE A 36 -4.19 12.08 0.04
CA ILE A 36 -3.35 10.91 0.27
C ILE A 36 -2.15 10.94 -0.65
N GLU A 37 -0.96 11.02 -0.06
CA GLU A 37 0.28 10.66 -0.74
C GLU A 37 0.52 9.16 -0.55
N VAL A 38 0.58 8.43 -1.67
CA VAL A 38 0.71 6.97 -1.62
C VAL A 38 2.17 6.60 -1.38
N THR A 39 2.46 6.16 -0.15
CA THR A 39 3.75 5.60 0.24
C THR A 39 4.02 4.33 -0.56
N GLY A 40 5.09 4.33 -1.37
CA GLY A 40 5.46 3.22 -2.27
C GLY A 40 5.18 3.47 -3.76
N ALA A 41 4.56 4.60 -4.12
CA ALA A 41 4.25 4.97 -5.50
C ALA A 41 4.90 6.29 -5.95
N SER A 42 5.98 6.75 -5.29
CA SER A 42 6.63 8.01 -5.64
C SER A 42 7.09 8.03 -7.10
N GLU A 43 6.38 8.77 -7.94
CA GLU A 43 6.91 9.31 -9.19
C GLU A 43 8.02 10.32 -8.85
N PRO A 44 9.21 10.27 -9.48
CA PRO A 44 9.96 11.50 -9.64
C PRO A 44 9.20 12.37 -10.63
N ALA A 45 8.87 13.60 -10.22
CA ALA A 45 8.24 14.59 -11.07
C ALA A 45 8.97 14.68 -12.41
N ILE A 46 8.25 14.46 -13.52
CA ILE A 46 8.76 14.85 -14.84
C ILE A 46 8.79 16.38 -14.84
N GLU A 47 9.96 16.94 -14.51
CA GLU A 47 10.24 18.34 -14.76
C GLU A 47 10.16 18.54 -16.28
N GLN A 48 9.10 19.22 -16.74
CA GLN A 48 8.94 19.59 -18.14
C GLN A 48 10.06 20.56 -18.50
N GLY A 49 11.18 20.01 -18.98
CA GLY A 49 12.29 20.73 -19.57
C GLY A 49 11.78 21.61 -20.70
N ARG A 50 11.78 22.91 -20.45
CA ARG A 50 11.60 23.99 -21.43
C ARG A 50 12.55 23.74 -22.62
N PRO A 51 12.11 23.83 -23.89
CA PRO A 51 13.03 23.68 -25.00
C PRO A 51 13.92 24.93 -25.08
N ASP A 52 15.20 24.73 -24.81
CA ASP A 52 16.22 25.74 -24.99
C ASP A 52 16.25 26.18 -26.46
N ARG A 53 15.89 27.45 -26.69
CA ARG A 53 16.07 28.11 -27.99
C ARG A 53 17.56 28.36 -28.20
N ALA A 54 18.24 27.43 -28.88
CA ALA A 54 19.50 27.75 -29.54
C ALA A 54 19.18 28.42 -30.89
N GLY A 55 19.24 29.75 -30.92
CA GLY A 55 19.31 30.50 -32.16
C GLY A 55 20.76 30.62 -32.61
N THR A 56 21.08 30.17 -33.82
CA THR A 56 21.75 30.93 -34.90
C THR A 56 22.12 30.02 -36.06
N SER A 57 21.54 30.28 -37.24
CA SER A 57 22.12 29.91 -38.54
C SER A 57 23.31 30.84 -38.84
N PRO A 58 24.29 30.45 -39.69
CA PRO A 58 24.09 30.69 -41.12
C PRO A 58 24.75 29.66 -42.07
N GLY A 59 24.01 29.29 -43.12
CA GLY A 59 24.52 29.19 -44.50
C GLY A 59 25.40 28.00 -44.89
N GLY A 60 25.01 27.33 -45.99
CA GLY A 60 25.96 26.65 -46.88
C GLY A 60 25.69 25.18 -47.13
N ALA A 61 24.99 24.91 -48.24
CA ALA A 61 25.23 23.88 -49.24
C ALA A 61 25.53 22.40 -48.85
N GLU A 62 24.83 21.55 -49.60
CA GLU A 62 25.23 20.24 -50.09
C GLU A 62 24.95 18.99 -49.24
N TYR A 63 23.96 18.26 -49.76
CA TYR A 63 23.61 16.90 -49.44
C TYR A 63 24.65 15.96 -50.06
N VAL A 64 25.48 15.31 -49.23
CA VAL A 64 26.29 14.16 -49.64
C VAL A 64 26.33 13.13 -48.50
N SER A 65 25.59 12.04 -48.66
CA SER A 65 25.94 10.74 -48.05
C SER A 65 27.11 10.18 -48.86
N PRO A 66 28.13 9.51 -48.27
CA PRO A 66 27.94 8.24 -47.58
C PRO A 66 28.95 7.95 -46.44
N GLU A 67 28.83 6.72 -45.91
CA GLU A 67 29.77 5.98 -45.05
C GLU A 67 29.44 5.95 -43.55
N ARG A 68 28.90 4.80 -43.16
CA ARG A 68 28.62 4.38 -41.78
C ARG A 68 29.93 4.39 -40.99
N LYS A 69 30.12 5.37 -40.11
CA LYS A 69 30.96 5.19 -38.93
C LYS A 69 30.12 4.56 -37.83
N SER A 70 30.59 3.43 -37.33
CA SER A 70 30.06 2.71 -36.19
C SER A 70 29.90 3.67 -35.02
N TRP A 71 28.66 3.95 -34.65
CA TRP A 71 28.33 4.54 -33.37
C TRP A 71 28.71 3.50 -32.30
N ASP A 72 29.73 3.85 -31.51
CA ASP A 72 30.11 3.17 -30.29
C ASP A 72 28.97 3.35 -29.29
N GLY A 73 28.14 2.32 -29.22
CA GLY A 73 26.96 2.28 -28.36
C GLY A 73 27.34 2.44 -26.89
N GLN A 74 27.40 3.69 -26.45
CA GLN A 74 27.18 4.04 -25.07
C GLN A 74 25.66 4.03 -24.89
N GLN A 75 25.14 2.82 -24.64
CA GLN A 75 23.78 2.60 -24.20
C GLN A 75 23.61 3.37 -22.89
N ASP A 76 22.87 4.48 -22.96
CA ASP A 76 22.29 5.07 -21.76
C ASP A 76 21.50 3.96 -21.05
N ASP A 77 21.88 3.66 -19.80
CA ASP A 77 21.26 2.62 -18.98
C ASP A 77 19.88 3.08 -18.47
N TRP A 78 18.88 3.03 -19.35
CA TRP A 78 17.47 3.31 -19.03
C TRP A 78 16.80 2.19 -18.20
N SER A 79 17.53 1.13 -17.83
CA SER A 79 16.94 -0.07 -17.19
C SER A 79 16.58 0.13 -15.70
N ARG A 80 17.21 1.10 -15.03
CA ARG A 80 17.04 1.30 -13.58
C ARG A 80 15.81 2.11 -13.20
N VAL A 81 15.33 2.97 -14.10
CA VAL A 81 14.15 3.83 -13.83
C VAL A 81 12.83 3.07 -14.06
N GLY A 82 12.79 2.15 -15.04
CA GLY A 82 11.56 1.40 -15.38
C GLY A 82 11.21 0.24 -14.44
N THR A 83 12.17 -0.32 -13.70
CA THR A 83 11.98 -1.52 -12.87
C THR A 83 11.29 -1.23 -11.53
N VAL A 84 11.64 -0.12 -10.88
CA VAL A 84 11.01 0.31 -9.63
C VAL A 84 9.55 0.75 -9.87
N GLN A 85 9.29 1.51 -10.93
CA GLN A 85 7.94 1.98 -11.28
C GLN A 85 7.00 0.82 -11.67
N ALA A 86 7.52 -0.19 -12.37
CA ALA A 86 6.78 -1.42 -12.67
C ALA A 86 6.43 -2.21 -11.40
N SER A 87 7.33 -2.30 -10.42
CA SER A 87 7.07 -2.98 -9.14
C SER A 87 6.04 -2.27 -8.26
N ALA A 88 6.10 -0.93 -8.17
CA ALA A 88 5.14 -0.13 -7.42
C ALA A 88 3.72 -0.26 -8.00
N ARG A 89 3.60 -0.19 -9.33
CA ARG A 89 2.31 -0.35 -10.01
C ARG A 89 1.74 -1.75 -9.83
N ALA A 90 2.56 -2.80 -9.94
CA ALA A 90 2.11 -4.17 -9.71
C ALA A 90 1.62 -4.38 -8.27
N TRP A 91 2.33 -3.81 -7.29
CA TRP A 91 1.92 -3.81 -5.90
C TRP A 91 0.56 -3.10 -5.70
N LEU A 92 0.37 -1.92 -6.29
CA LEU A 92 -0.91 -1.19 -6.22
C LEU A 92 -2.07 -2.01 -6.77
N LEU A 93 -1.91 -2.60 -7.96
CA LEU A 93 -2.96 -3.40 -8.58
C LEU A 93 -3.31 -4.63 -7.76
N SER A 94 -2.30 -5.35 -7.24
CA SER A 94 -2.54 -6.52 -6.38
C SER A 94 -3.23 -6.14 -5.07
N THR A 95 -2.90 -4.97 -4.51
CA THR A 95 -3.55 -4.42 -3.32
C THR A 95 -5.02 -4.08 -3.62
N ILE A 96 -5.30 -3.45 -4.75
CA ILE A 96 -6.67 -3.14 -5.20
C ILE A 96 -7.47 -4.42 -5.39
N ASP A 97 -6.91 -5.44 -6.05
CA ASP A 97 -7.59 -6.72 -6.27
C ASP A 97 -7.89 -7.46 -4.95
N MET A 98 -7.01 -7.37 -3.95
CA MET A 98 -7.27 -7.92 -2.62
C MET A 98 -8.44 -7.23 -1.92
N LEU A 99 -8.59 -5.92 -2.11
CA LEU A 99 -9.55 -5.07 -1.38
C LEU A 99 -10.91 -4.97 -2.07
N LYS A 100 -10.96 -4.95 -3.40
CA LYS A 100 -12.20 -4.75 -4.18
C LYS A 100 -13.36 -5.69 -3.83
N PRO A 101 -13.18 -6.95 -3.39
CA PRO A 101 -14.31 -7.80 -3.00
C PRO A 101 -15.08 -7.29 -1.77
N ARG A 102 -14.44 -6.42 -0.97
CA ARG A 102 -14.97 -5.82 0.27
C ARG A 102 -15.37 -4.35 0.11
N ALA A 103 -15.01 -3.72 -1.01
CA ALA A 103 -15.33 -2.32 -1.29
C ALA A 103 -16.83 -2.15 -1.59
N ARG A 104 -17.46 -1.18 -0.94
CA ARG A 104 -18.82 -0.71 -1.24
C ARG A 104 -18.79 0.54 -2.12
N SER A 105 -17.72 1.32 -2.01
CA SER A 105 -17.48 2.53 -2.78
C SER A 105 -15.99 2.71 -3.08
N LEU A 106 -15.66 3.45 -4.13
CA LEU A 106 -14.27 3.87 -4.39
C LEU A 106 -13.72 4.74 -3.25
N LYS A 107 -14.59 5.42 -2.50
CA LYS A 107 -14.23 6.18 -1.30
C LYS A 107 -13.59 5.32 -0.22
N ASP A 108 -13.88 4.02 -0.19
CA ASP A 108 -13.26 3.10 0.79
C ASP A 108 -11.74 3.05 0.64
N PHE A 109 -11.22 3.24 -0.59
CA PHE A 109 -9.78 3.30 -0.86
C PHE A 109 -9.08 4.53 -0.29
N ALA A 110 -9.84 5.58 0.03
CA ALA A 110 -9.36 6.77 0.72
C ALA A 110 -9.76 6.83 2.21
N GLY A 111 -10.66 5.93 2.64
CA GLY A 111 -11.18 5.83 4.01
C GLY A 111 -10.71 4.54 4.69
N SER A 112 -11.57 3.53 4.74
CA SER A 112 -11.33 2.29 5.49
C SER A 112 -10.13 1.46 4.99
N PHE A 113 -9.68 1.67 3.75
CA PHE A 113 -8.48 1.04 3.20
C PHE A 113 -7.27 1.97 3.12
N ARG A 114 -7.37 3.20 3.66
CA ARG A 114 -6.29 4.20 3.61
C ARG A 114 -4.95 3.66 4.11
N ALA A 115 -4.98 2.87 5.19
CA ALA A 115 -3.80 2.28 5.80
C ALA A 115 -2.96 1.39 4.86
N PHE A 116 -3.51 0.87 3.75
CA PHE A 116 -2.73 0.10 2.78
C PHE A 116 -1.81 1.00 1.94
N PHE A 117 -2.20 2.26 1.74
CA PHE A 117 -1.56 3.19 0.81
C PHE A 117 -0.74 4.29 1.50
N THR A 118 -0.92 4.49 2.80
CA THR A 118 -0.19 5.49 3.60
C THR A 118 -0.03 5.02 5.04
N ASP A 119 0.97 5.56 5.74
CA ASP A 119 1.19 5.36 7.18
C ASP A 119 0.46 6.40 8.04
N GLU A 120 -0.24 7.35 7.41
CA GLU A 120 -1.15 8.28 8.05
C GLU A 120 -2.61 7.82 7.86
N PHE A 121 -3.18 7.22 8.91
CA PHE A 121 -4.57 6.78 8.92
C PHE A 121 -5.19 6.92 10.31
N ASP A 122 -6.52 6.97 10.34
CA ASP A 122 -7.30 7.08 11.58
C ASP A 122 -7.87 5.70 11.95
N PRO A 123 -7.45 5.11 13.09
CA PRO A 123 -8.02 3.87 13.59
C PRO A 123 -9.50 4.06 13.97
N ASP A 124 -10.33 3.09 13.59
CA ASP A 124 -11.73 3.03 14.03
C ASP A 124 -11.78 2.93 15.57
N PRO A 125 -12.36 3.92 16.29
CA PRO A 125 -12.42 3.91 17.74
C PRO A 125 -13.10 2.65 18.29
N ALA A 126 -14.11 2.12 17.60
CA ALA A 126 -14.80 0.91 18.03
C ALA A 126 -13.91 -0.34 17.88
N ALA A 127 -13.04 -0.36 16.86
CA ALA A 127 -12.08 -1.44 16.68
C ALA A 127 -10.96 -1.38 17.72
N VAL A 128 -10.44 -0.18 18.01
CA VAL A 128 -9.44 0.03 19.07
C VAL A 128 -10.00 -0.38 20.42
N GLU A 129 -11.19 0.09 20.79
CA GLU A 129 -11.84 -0.28 22.06
C GLU A 129 -12.10 -1.79 22.14
N LYS A 130 -12.53 -2.42 21.05
CA LYS A 130 -12.87 -3.84 21.07
C LYS A 130 -11.64 -4.75 21.16
N PHE A 131 -10.55 -4.41 20.47
CA PHE A 131 -9.42 -5.33 20.27
C PHE A 131 -8.10 -4.87 20.90
N LEU A 132 -7.98 -3.60 21.28
CA LEU A 132 -6.76 -3.00 21.83
C LEU A 132 -6.97 -2.30 23.18
N LYS A 133 -8.13 -2.39 23.81
CA LYS A 133 -8.32 -1.82 25.17
C LYS A 133 -7.48 -2.48 26.27
N ASP A 134 -7.05 -3.72 26.06
CA ASP A 134 -6.23 -4.46 27.02
C ASP A 134 -4.75 -4.16 26.77
N ASP A 135 -4.10 -3.49 27.72
CA ASP A 135 -2.68 -3.15 27.69
C ASP A 135 -1.78 -4.38 27.52
N ASN A 136 -2.21 -5.55 28.02
CA ASN A 136 -1.46 -6.78 27.80
C ASN A 136 -1.48 -7.19 26.33
N VAL A 137 -2.61 -7.04 25.63
CA VAL A 137 -2.67 -7.29 24.19
C VAL A 137 -1.75 -6.35 23.44
N ARG A 138 -1.72 -5.06 23.79
CA ARG A 138 -0.80 -4.09 23.19
C ARG A 138 0.66 -4.50 23.36
N LYS A 139 1.07 -4.88 24.57
CA LYS A 139 2.44 -5.37 24.86
C LYS A 139 2.79 -6.61 24.04
N LEU A 140 1.85 -7.55 23.91
CA LEU A 140 2.06 -8.76 23.12
C LEU A 140 2.18 -8.46 21.62
N LEU A 141 1.49 -7.44 21.11
CA LEU A 141 1.64 -7.02 19.71
C LEU A 141 3.02 -6.41 19.44
N VAL A 142 3.57 -5.64 20.40
CA VAL A 142 4.95 -5.12 20.29
C VAL A 142 5.95 -6.28 20.22
N GLU A 143 5.86 -7.25 21.13
CA GLU A 143 6.75 -8.43 21.13
C GLU A 143 6.56 -9.28 19.87
N LEU A 144 5.34 -9.39 19.34
CA LEU A 144 5.07 -10.05 18.06
C LEU A 144 5.78 -9.32 16.90
N GLY A 145 5.76 -7.98 16.91
CA GLY A 145 6.51 -7.15 15.96
C GLY A 145 8.01 -7.41 16.00
N GLU A 146 8.60 -7.54 17.20
CA GLU A 146 10.01 -7.90 17.37
C GLU A 146 10.34 -9.28 16.80
N ARG A 147 9.48 -10.27 17.04
CA ARG A 147 9.65 -11.64 16.50
C ARG A 147 9.62 -11.67 14.99
N TYR A 148 8.68 -10.95 14.38
CA TYR A 148 8.65 -10.81 12.93
C TYR A 148 9.89 -10.13 12.39
N ALA A 149 10.40 -9.09 13.06
CA ALA A 149 11.63 -8.41 12.67
C ALA A 149 12.84 -9.37 12.62
N GLN A 150 12.90 -10.33 13.54
CA GLN A 150 13.97 -11.35 13.61
C GLN A 150 13.76 -12.57 12.70
N ALA A 151 12.58 -12.74 12.09
CA ALA A 151 12.32 -13.89 11.22
C ALA A 151 13.12 -13.81 9.92
N SER A 152 13.75 -14.91 9.49
CA SER A 152 14.45 -15.00 8.20
C SER A 152 13.49 -14.85 7.03
N ASP A 153 12.33 -15.49 7.14
CA ASP A 153 11.30 -15.57 6.11
C ASP A 153 10.01 -14.88 6.58
N PHE A 154 9.33 -14.22 5.65
CA PHE A 154 8.10 -13.47 5.90
C PHE A 154 7.00 -13.83 4.91
N THR A 155 6.80 -15.13 4.71
CA THR A 155 5.67 -15.65 3.94
C THR A 155 4.39 -15.65 4.79
N GLU A 156 3.22 -15.80 4.16
CA GLU A 156 1.96 -15.91 4.91
C GLU A 156 1.96 -17.12 5.88
N ALA A 157 2.55 -18.24 5.45
CA ALA A 157 2.62 -19.46 6.26
C ALA A 157 3.58 -19.29 7.46
N ASP A 158 4.75 -18.69 7.25
CA ASP A 158 5.71 -18.43 8.33
C ASP A 158 5.16 -17.41 9.32
N ALA A 159 4.55 -16.34 8.81
CA ALA A 159 3.89 -15.33 9.63
C ALA A 159 2.79 -15.96 10.50
N GLU A 160 1.96 -16.82 9.92
CA GLU A 160 0.92 -17.54 10.65
C GLU A 160 1.49 -18.46 11.73
N LYS A 161 2.52 -19.23 11.39
CA LYS A 161 3.19 -20.12 12.32
C LYS A 161 3.77 -19.34 13.51
N ILE A 162 4.53 -18.28 13.26
CA ILE A 162 5.13 -17.43 14.30
C ILE A 162 4.05 -16.91 15.25
N LEU A 163 2.94 -16.37 14.72
CA LEU A 163 1.85 -15.86 15.55
C LEU A 163 1.22 -16.94 16.42
N ARG A 164 0.92 -18.11 15.84
CA ARG A 164 0.25 -19.20 16.55
C ARG A 164 1.14 -19.81 17.64
N ASP A 165 2.41 -20.03 17.33
CA ASP A 165 3.40 -20.52 18.29
C ASP A 165 3.58 -19.51 19.43
N PHE A 166 3.63 -18.22 19.11
CA PHE A 166 3.72 -17.16 20.10
C PHE A 166 2.48 -17.08 21.00
N ALA A 167 1.28 -17.19 20.41
CA ALA A 167 0.03 -17.23 21.18
C ALA A 167 0.00 -18.42 22.14
N ALA A 168 0.43 -19.60 21.68
CA ALA A 168 0.55 -20.80 22.50
C ALA A 168 1.57 -20.61 23.64
N GLN A 169 2.75 -20.05 23.35
CA GLN A 169 3.80 -19.75 24.33
C GLN A 169 3.28 -18.82 25.45
N LYS A 170 2.44 -17.83 25.09
CA LYS A 170 1.87 -16.87 26.04
C LYS A 170 0.57 -17.36 26.69
N GLY A 171 0.10 -18.56 26.35
CA GLY A 171 -1.12 -19.14 26.91
C GLY A 171 -2.40 -18.40 26.51
N ILE A 172 -2.41 -17.74 25.36
CA ILE A 172 -3.58 -16.99 24.86
C ILE A 172 -4.11 -17.56 23.55
N LYS A 173 -5.37 -17.24 23.23
CA LYS A 173 -5.98 -17.62 21.96
C LYS A 173 -5.35 -16.80 20.82
N ALA A 174 -4.89 -17.47 19.76
CA ALA A 174 -4.34 -16.80 18.58
C ALA A 174 -5.28 -15.73 17.99
N GLY A 175 -6.59 -15.94 18.06
CA GLY A 175 -7.60 -14.97 17.61
C GLY A 175 -7.52 -13.60 18.29
N VAL A 176 -6.99 -13.51 19.52
CA VAL A 176 -6.76 -12.23 20.21
C VAL A 176 -5.67 -11.44 19.49
N LEU A 177 -4.51 -12.07 19.24
CA LEU A 177 -3.42 -11.44 18.50
C LEU A 177 -3.80 -11.17 17.05
N ILE A 178 -4.54 -12.06 16.39
CA ILE A 178 -4.95 -11.86 15.00
C ILE A 178 -5.79 -10.59 14.84
N ASN A 179 -6.78 -10.40 15.71
CA ASN A 179 -7.64 -9.22 15.61
C ASN A 179 -6.94 -7.95 16.11
N GLY A 180 -6.13 -8.04 17.18
CA GLY A 180 -5.32 -6.92 17.65
C GLY A 180 -4.33 -6.44 16.59
N ALA A 181 -3.60 -7.38 15.97
CA ALA A 181 -2.67 -7.09 14.88
C ALA A 181 -3.40 -6.49 13.67
N ARG A 182 -4.57 -7.00 13.31
CA ARG A 182 -5.37 -6.40 12.21
C ARG A 182 -5.64 -4.92 12.48
N VAL A 183 -6.12 -4.57 13.68
CA VAL A 183 -6.38 -3.17 14.03
C VAL A 183 -5.09 -2.36 14.06
N ALA A 184 -3.99 -2.91 14.60
CA ALA A 184 -2.71 -2.23 14.58
C ALA A 184 -2.20 -1.94 13.15
N LEU A 185 -2.43 -2.87 12.23
CA LEU A 185 -1.95 -2.77 10.85
C LEU A 185 -2.86 -1.93 9.95
N THR A 186 -4.17 -1.91 10.17
CA THR A 186 -5.11 -1.26 9.25
C THR A 186 -5.97 -0.19 9.88
N GLY A 187 -5.97 -0.08 11.21
CA GLY A 187 -6.93 0.72 11.97
C GLY A 187 -8.35 0.12 11.98
N GLN A 188 -8.60 -0.99 11.28
CA GLN A 188 -9.96 -1.52 11.08
C GLN A 188 -10.15 -2.88 11.77
N GLY A 189 -11.33 -3.10 12.37
CA GLY A 189 -11.68 -4.40 12.94
C GLY A 189 -11.95 -5.50 11.90
N VAL A 190 -12.28 -5.09 10.67
CA VAL A 190 -12.58 -5.96 9.53
C VAL A 190 -11.60 -5.68 8.41
N ALA A 191 -10.95 -6.72 7.91
CA ALA A 191 -9.98 -6.66 6.81
C ALA A 191 -9.94 -8.03 6.10
N PRO A 192 -9.15 -8.19 5.04
CA PRO A 192 -8.74 -9.50 4.55
C PRO A 192 -8.06 -10.37 5.64
N SER A 193 -7.61 -11.57 5.25
CA SER A 193 -6.75 -12.38 6.12
C SER A 193 -5.60 -11.53 6.66
N LEU A 194 -5.28 -11.63 7.96
CA LEU A 194 -4.18 -10.88 8.56
C LEU A 194 -2.88 -11.13 7.80
N PHE A 195 -2.62 -12.38 7.40
CA PHE A 195 -1.38 -12.76 6.74
C PHE A 195 -1.31 -12.19 5.30
N ALA A 196 -2.43 -12.12 4.60
CA ALA A 196 -2.50 -11.41 3.32
C ALA A 196 -2.24 -9.91 3.48
N VAL A 197 -2.77 -9.28 4.55
CA VAL A 197 -2.47 -7.89 4.89
C VAL A 197 -0.97 -7.70 5.15
N MET A 198 -0.36 -8.56 5.98
CA MET A 198 1.07 -8.50 6.28
C MET A 198 1.94 -8.67 5.03
N LYS A 199 1.57 -9.59 4.14
CA LYS A 199 2.26 -9.78 2.85
C LYS A 199 2.21 -8.54 1.97
N ILE A 200 1.04 -7.88 1.89
CA ILE A 200 0.88 -6.65 1.10
C ILE A 200 1.64 -5.48 1.73
N LEU A 201 1.59 -5.32 3.05
CA LEU A 201 2.33 -4.26 3.73
C LEU A 201 3.85 -4.49 3.72
N GLY A 202 4.27 -5.75 3.65
CA GLY A 202 5.67 -6.14 3.82
C GLY A 202 6.09 -6.20 5.29
N LYS A 203 7.29 -6.73 5.50
CA LYS A 203 7.85 -7.00 6.83
C LYS A 203 8.04 -5.71 7.64
N ASP A 204 8.75 -4.74 7.08
CA ASP A 204 9.16 -3.52 7.81
C ASP A 204 7.93 -2.76 8.33
N ARG A 205 7.03 -2.34 7.43
CA ARG A 205 5.76 -1.68 7.80
C ARG A 205 4.94 -2.49 8.78
N THR A 206 4.88 -3.82 8.63
CA THR A 206 4.17 -4.67 9.59
C THR A 206 4.79 -4.56 10.98
N THR A 207 6.12 -4.67 11.08
CA THR A 207 6.81 -4.63 12.37
C THR A 207 6.70 -3.27 13.04
N ASP A 208 6.82 -2.18 12.28
CA ASP A 208 6.76 -0.82 12.82
C ASP A 208 5.36 -0.48 13.33
N ARG A 209 4.33 -0.86 12.57
CA ARG A 209 2.94 -0.71 13.01
C ARG A 209 2.58 -1.55 14.23
N LEU A 210 3.12 -2.77 14.33
CA LEU A 210 2.92 -3.61 15.52
C LEU A 210 3.61 -3.03 16.76
N LYS A 211 4.80 -2.44 16.60
CA LYS A 211 5.48 -1.72 17.70
C LYS A 211 4.71 -0.45 18.11
N ALA A 212 4.13 0.26 17.13
CA ALA A 212 3.28 1.42 17.39
C ALA A 212 1.93 1.08 18.06
N ALA A 213 1.54 -0.21 18.12
CA ALA A 213 0.30 -0.64 18.77
C ALA A 213 0.23 -0.24 20.26
N ALA A 214 1.36 -0.01 20.92
CA ALA A 214 1.39 0.48 22.30
C ALA A 214 0.76 1.87 22.45
N THR A 215 0.93 2.74 21.46
CA THR A 215 0.49 4.14 21.49
C THR A 215 -0.72 4.41 20.59
N LEU A 216 -1.23 3.39 19.89
CA LEU A 216 -2.34 3.55 18.95
C LEU A 216 -3.62 3.97 19.68
N ALA A 217 -4.08 5.18 19.40
CA ALA A 217 -5.30 5.76 19.96
C ALA A 217 -6.29 6.05 18.82
N ALA A 218 -7.53 6.39 19.20
CA ALA A 218 -8.48 6.99 18.26
C ALA A 218 -7.97 8.38 17.82
N GLY A 219 -8.04 8.68 16.52
CA GLY A 219 -7.49 9.90 15.92
C GLY A 219 -6.36 9.63 14.94
N VAL A 220 -6.05 10.62 14.09
CA VAL A 220 -5.00 10.53 13.06
C VAL A 220 -3.69 10.12 13.71
N THR A 221 -3.25 8.90 13.41
CA THR A 221 -1.97 8.37 13.86
C THR A 221 -1.00 8.44 12.70
N VAL A 222 0.11 9.14 12.89
CA VAL A 222 1.26 9.08 11.99
C VAL A 222 2.24 8.10 12.60
N ILE A 223 2.48 6.98 11.91
CA ILE A 223 3.48 6.01 12.35
C ILE A 223 4.80 6.46 11.71
N PRO A 224 5.79 6.89 12.50
CA PRO A 224 7.05 7.40 11.96
C PRO A 224 7.79 6.27 11.21
N ASN A 225 8.25 6.58 9.99
CA ASN A 225 9.19 5.77 9.22
C ASN A 225 10.60 5.81 9.83
#